data_AF-A0A950JMF2-F1
#
_entry.id   AF-A0A950JMF2-F1
#
_cell.length_a   1.000
_cell.length_b   1.000
_cell.length_c   1.000
_cell.angle_alpha   90.00
_cell.angle_beta   90.00
_cell.angle_gamma   90.00
#
_symmetry.space_group_name_H-M   'P 1'
#
loop_
_entity.id
_entity.type
_entity.pdbx_description
1 polymer ?
#
loop_
_entity_poly.entity_id
_entity_poly.type
_entity_poly.pdbx_seq_one_letter_code
_entity_poly.pdbx_strand_id
1 'polypeptide(L)'
;MRTRGGQWIAAPVVPNAFIVNIGDCLMRWTNDVYVSTPHRVVNRSAKERYSIAFFYDPNPDAIVETIPSCMREGELPRYQPILAADYLTMRLDASKPAEAMRAGSGL
;
A
#
# COMPACT_ATOMS: atom_id res chain seq x y z
N MET A 1 12.89 0.47 3.20
CA MET A 1 12.02 -0.13 2.16
C MET A 1 12.67 -1.39 1.62
N ARG A 2 11.89 -2.34 1.10
CA ARG A 2 12.40 -3.59 0.53
C ARG A 2 12.52 -3.46 -0.99
N THR A 3 13.72 -3.64 -1.53
CA THR A 3 13.97 -3.64 -2.98
C THR A 3 13.27 -4.82 -3.67
N ARG A 4 13.18 -4.78 -5.01
CA ARG A 4 12.68 -5.91 -5.82
C ARG A 4 13.53 -7.18 -5.61
N GLY A 5 14.82 -7.03 -5.33
CA GLY A 5 15.72 -8.14 -4.97
C GLY A 5 15.55 -8.66 -3.54
N GLY A 6 14.54 -8.20 -2.79
CA GLY A 6 14.24 -8.65 -1.43
C GLY A 6 15.08 -8.00 -0.33
N GLN A 7 16.12 -7.24 -0.69
CA GLN A 7 16.99 -6.57 0.27
C GLN A 7 16.31 -5.37 0.94
N TRP A 8 16.52 -5.20 2.24
CA TRP A 8 16.06 -4.04 2.99
C TRP A 8 17.09 -2.92 2.95
N ILE A 9 16.68 -1.74 2.47
CA ILE A 9 17.50 -0.54 2.44
C ILE A 9 16.88 0.59 3.29
N ALA A 10 17.72 1.47 3.82
CA ALA A 10 17.27 2.67 4.53
C ALA A 10 16.78 3.73 3.52
N ALA A 11 15.72 4.45 3.87
CA ALA A 11 15.34 5.64 3.12
C ALA A 11 16.29 6.79 3.49
N PRO A 12 16.80 7.57 2.51
CA PRO A 12 17.65 8.72 2.80
C PRO A 12 16.85 9.80 3.52
N VAL A 13 17.52 10.55 4.41
CA VAL A 13 16.97 11.75 5.04
C VAL A 13 17.42 12.94 4.21
N VAL A 14 16.48 13.59 3.53
CA VAL A 14 16.72 14.80 2.75
C VAL A 14 16.03 15.97 3.47
N PRO A 15 16.76 17.02 3.88
CA PRO A 15 16.16 18.19 4.53
C PRO A 15 15.08 18.82 3.67
N ASN A 16 13.98 19.27 4.31
CA ASN A 16 12.85 19.95 3.66
C ASN A 16 12.20 19.14 2.52
N ALA A 17 12.27 17.81 2.58
CA ALA A 17 11.67 16.93 1.59
C ALA A 17 10.63 16.00 2.21
N PHE A 18 9.67 15.58 1.40
CA PHE A 18 8.75 14.50 1.73
C PHE A 18 9.28 13.18 1.19
N ILE A 19 9.05 12.11 1.94
CA ILE A 19 9.12 10.75 1.40
C ILE A 19 7.73 10.43 0.87
N VAL A 20 7.63 10.13 -0.42
CA VAL A 20 6.38 9.71 -1.07
C VAL A 20 6.51 8.26 -1.49
N ASN A 21 5.56 7.42 -1.10
CA ASN A 21 5.48 6.03 -1.51
C ASN A 21 4.20 5.74 -2.29
N ILE A 22 4.24 4.69 -3.09
CA ILE A 22 3.10 4.19 -3.85
C ILE A 22 2.25 3.30 -2.95
N GLY A 23 0.93 3.46 -3.02
CA GLY A 23 -0.06 2.61 -2.36
C GLY A 23 -0.58 1.51 -3.29
N ASP A 24 -1.26 0.52 -2.71
CA ASP A 24 -1.71 -0.67 -3.44
C ASP A 24 -2.72 -0.36 -4.55
N CYS A 25 -3.61 0.63 -4.36
CA CYS A 25 -4.57 1.04 -5.40
C CYS A 25 -3.87 1.58 -6.65
N LEU A 26 -2.82 2.40 -6.49
CA LEU A 26 -2.04 2.93 -7.62
C LEU A 26 -1.24 1.82 -8.32
N MET A 27 -0.72 0.84 -7.57
CA MET A 27 -0.07 -0.35 -8.14
C MET A 27 -1.05 -1.16 -9.00
N ARG A 28 -2.29 -1.36 -8.53
CA ARG A 28 -3.35 -2.06 -9.28
C ARG A 28 -3.77 -1.31 -10.55
N TRP A 29 -4.01 0.00 -10.43
CA TRP A 29 -4.34 0.86 -11.57
C TRP A 29 -3.27 0.82 -12.66
N THR A 30 -2.00 0.76 -12.26
CA THR A 30 -0.87 0.81 -13.20
C THR A 30 -0.34 -0.56 -13.61
N ASN A 31 -1.06 -1.64 -13.33
CA ASN A 31 -0.68 -3.01 -13.69
C ASN A 31 0.77 -3.38 -13.25
N ASP A 32 1.19 -2.93 -12.06
CA ASP A 32 2.55 -3.09 -11.50
C ASP A 32 3.68 -2.27 -12.15
N VAL A 33 3.37 -1.30 -13.03
CA VAL A 33 4.38 -0.32 -13.48
C VAL A 33 4.95 0.44 -12.28
N TYR A 34 4.08 0.93 -11.39
CA TYR A 34 4.46 1.40 -10.06
C TYR A 34 4.14 0.35 -9.01
N VAL A 35 5.04 0.16 -8.05
CA VAL A 35 4.93 -0.92 -7.06
C VAL A 35 4.83 -0.38 -5.64
N SER A 36 3.78 -0.82 -4.95
CA SER A 36 3.61 -0.60 -3.52
C SER A 36 4.66 -1.40 -2.75
N THR A 37 5.68 -0.70 -2.29
CA THR A 37 6.90 -1.32 -1.78
C THR A 37 6.79 -1.56 -0.27
N PRO A 38 7.06 -2.78 0.23
CA PRO A 38 7.10 -3.02 1.67
C PRO A 38 8.08 -2.07 2.37
N HIS A 39 7.61 -1.42 3.42
CA HIS A 39 8.39 -0.49 4.22
C HIS A 39 8.14 -0.74 5.70
N ARG A 40 9.15 -0.43 6.51
CA ARG A 40 9.10 -0.55 7.97
C ARG A 40 9.94 0.54 8.59
N VAL A 41 9.56 0.96 9.79
CA VAL A 41 10.34 1.89 10.61
C VAL A 41 11.08 1.09 11.67
N VAL A 42 12.37 1.38 11.84
CA VAL A 42 13.17 0.87 12.95
C VAL A 42 13.83 2.08 13.60
N ASN A 43 13.46 2.41 14.83
CA ASN A 43 14.15 3.45 15.58
C ASN A 43 15.44 2.86 16.18
N ARG A 44 16.58 3.17 15.58
CA ARG A 44 17.91 2.75 16.07
C ARG A 44 18.56 3.78 17.01
N SER A 45 17.94 4.94 17.17
CA SER A 45 18.45 5.99 18.04
C SER A 45 17.89 5.85 19.45
N ALA A 46 18.61 6.37 20.45
CA ALA A 46 18.09 6.51 21.81
C ALA A 46 17.10 7.69 21.94
N LYS A 47 16.78 8.38 20.84
CA LYS A 47 15.90 9.54 20.81
C LYS A 47 14.55 9.16 20.22
N GLU A 48 13.54 9.96 20.56
CA GLU A 48 12.22 9.86 19.94
C GLU A 48 12.30 10.20 18.45
N ARG A 49 11.46 9.53 17.66
CA ARG A 49 11.32 9.78 16.22
C ARG A 49 9.89 10.18 15.93
N TYR A 50 9.71 11.41 15.46
CA TYR A 50 8.42 11.93 15.04
C TYR A 50 8.25 11.78 13.53
N SER A 51 7.05 11.40 13.09
CA SER A 51 6.66 11.41 11.68
C SER A 51 5.15 11.58 11.55
N ILE A 52 4.73 12.29 10.51
CA ILE A 52 3.34 12.45 10.13
C ILE A 52 3.15 11.70 8.81
N ALA A 53 2.17 10.80 8.76
CA ALA A 53 1.77 10.11 7.54
C ALA A 53 0.48 10.73 7.01
N PHE A 54 0.45 11.01 5.72
CA PHE A 54 -0.75 11.42 4.99
C PHE A 54 -1.04 10.37 3.93
N PHE A 55 -2.26 9.85 3.91
CA PHE A 55 -2.71 8.84 2.96
C PHE A 55 -3.66 9.51 1.97
N TYR A 56 -3.35 9.39 0.69
CA TYR A 56 -4.16 9.90 -0.40
C TYR A 56 -4.77 8.73 -1.16
N ASP A 57 -6.01 8.41 -0.83
CA ASP A 57 -6.73 7.25 -1.33
C ASP A 57 -7.80 7.65 -2.37
N PRO A 58 -8.22 6.70 -3.23
CA PRO A 58 -9.37 6.92 -4.11
C PRO A 58 -10.65 7.22 -3.33
N ASN A 59 -11.63 7.83 -4.00
CA ASN A 59 -12.98 7.91 -3.45
C ASN A 59 -13.50 6.49 -3.15
N PRO A 60 -14.29 6.28 -2.07
CA PRO A 60 -14.75 4.95 -1.67
C PRO A 60 -15.52 4.19 -2.76
N ASP A 61 -16.24 4.92 -3.63
CA ASP A 61 -17.06 4.40 -4.73
C ASP A 61 -16.28 4.18 -6.05
N ALA A 62 -14.99 4.51 -6.09
CA ALA A 62 -14.17 4.30 -7.27
C ALA A 62 -13.89 2.80 -7.51
N ILE A 63 -14.03 2.37 -8.77
CA ILE A 63 -13.58 1.04 -9.20
C ILE A 63 -12.07 1.10 -9.48
N VAL A 64 -11.30 0.30 -8.75
CA VAL A 64 -9.87 0.11 -8.96
C VAL A 64 -9.66 -0.99 -9.99
N GLU A 65 -9.62 -0.59 -11.26
CA GLU A 65 -9.34 -1.46 -12.42
C GLU A 65 -8.14 -0.95 -13.22
N THR A 66 -7.43 -1.86 -13.89
CA THR A 66 -6.22 -1.49 -14.62
C THR A 66 -6.50 -0.45 -15.71
N ILE A 67 -5.74 0.65 -15.69
CA ILE A 67 -5.82 1.72 -16.69
C ILE A 67 -5.29 1.18 -18.03
N PRO A 68 -6.03 1.32 -19.14
CA PRO A 68 -5.64 0.72 -20.42
C PRO A 68 -4.24 1.11 -20.91
N SER A 69 -3.81 2.35 -20.69
CA SER A 69 -2.47 2.82 -21.08
C SER A 69 -1.32 2.25 -20.23
N CYS A 70 -1.63 1.55 -19.14
CA CYS A 70 -0.64 0.84 -18.32
C CYS A 70 -0.48 -0.63 -18.71
N MET A 71 -1.08 -1.06 -19.82
CA MET A 71 -0.94 -2.40 -20.39
C MET A 71 -0.28 -2.33 -21.76
N ARG A 72 0.54 -3.34 -22.09
CA ARG A 72 1.01 -3.53 -23.46
C ARG A 72 -0.10 -4.10 -24.33
N GLU A 73 0.04 -3.96 -25.64
CA GLU A 73 -0.89 -4.57 -26.59
C GLU A 73 -0.96 -6.09 -26.38
N GLY A 74 -2.18 -6.63 -26.23
CA GLY A 74 -2.44 -8.03 -25.94
C GLY A 74 -2.20 -8.47 -24.49
N GLU A 75 -1.76 -7.58 -23.59
CA GLU A 75 -1.61 -7.89 -22.17
C GLU A 75 -2.98 -7.87 -21.45
N LEU A 76 -3.18 -8.81 -20.53
CA LEU A 76 -4.37 -8.87 -19.68
C LEU A 76 -4.14 -8.17 -18.34
N PRO A 77 -5.18 -7.60 -17.70
CA PRO A 77 -5.10 -7.06 -16.35
C PRO A 77 -4.59 -8.11 -15.35
N ARG A 78 -3.63 -7.73 -14.49
CA ARG A 78 -3.10 -8.60 -13.42
C ARG A 78 -4.08 -8.79 -12.27
N TYR A 79 -5.03 -7.88 -12.13
CA TYR A 79 -5.95 -7.81 -11.01
C TYR A 79 -7.38 -7.77 -11.52
N GLN A 80 -8.27 -8.45 -10.81
CA GLN A 80 -9.71 -8.23 -10.99
C GLN A 80 -10.08 -6.84 -10.46
N PRO A 81 -11.02 -6.13 -11.12
CA PRO A 81 -11.58 -4.89 -10.60
C PRO A 81 -12.10 -5.06 -9.18
N ILE A 82 -11.92 -4.04 -8.35
CA ILE A 82 -12.44 -4.01 -6.97
C ILE A 82 -12.90 -2.60 -6.61
N LEU A 83 -13.92 -2.47 -5.77
CA LEU A 83 -14.29 -1.19 -5.19
C LEU A 83 -13.19 -0.72 -4.22
N ALA A 84 -12.86 0.57 -4.21
CA ALA A 84 -11.84 1.11 -3.31
C ALA A 84 -12.20 0.88 -1.83
N ALA A 85 -13.47 1.05 -1.46
CA ALA A 85 -13.96 0.76 -0.10
C ALA A 85 -13.76 -0.70 0.31
N ASP A 86 -14.04 -1.64 -0.59
CA ASP A 86 -13.89 -3.08 -0.33
C ASP A 86 -12.41 -3.43 -0.18
N TYR A 87 -11.55 -2.86 -1.03
CA TYR A 87 -10.11 -3.06 -0.92
C TYR A 87 -9.56 -2.55 0.42
N LEU A 88 -9.97 -1.34 0.83
CA LEU A 88 -9.55 -0.77 2.13
C LEU A 88 -10.02 -1.65 3.29
N THR A 89 -11.29 -2.06 3.29
CA THR A 89 -11.87 -2.93 4.33
C THR A 89 -11.10 -4.23 4.43
N MET A 90 -10.85 -4.90 3.30
CA MET A 90 -10.05 -6.13 3.23
C MET A 90 -8.66 -5.94 3.85
N ARG A 91 -7.98 -4.82 3.59
CA ARG A 91 -6.63 -4.55 4.12
C ARG A 91 -6.64 -4.23 5.60
N LEU A 92 -7.63 -3.49 6.09
CA LEU A 92 -7.78 -3.19 7.51
C LEU A 92 -8.09 -4.47 8.30
N ASP A 93 -8.98 -5.31 7.80
CA ASP A 93 -9.32 -6.57 8.45
C ASP A 93 -8.14 -7.53 8.51
N ALA A 94 -7.37 -7.65 7.42
CA ALA A 94 -6.14 -8.43 7.40
C ALA A 94 -5.05 -7.90 8.34
N SER A 95 -5.12 -6.64 8.75
CA SER A 95 -4.17 -6.00 9.67
C SER A 95 -4.59 -6.08 11.13
N LYS A 96 -5.81 -6.56 11.42
CA LYS A 96 -6.27 -6.73 12.80
C LYS A 96 -5.47 -7.87 13.47
N PRO A 97 -5.06 -7.69 14.74
CA PRO A 97 -4.43 -8.77 15.49
C PRO A 97 -5.38 -9.96 15.60
N ALA A 98 -4.85 -11.18 15.49
CA ALA A 98 -5.62 -12.42 15.40
C ALA A 98 -6.62 -12.64 16.56
N GLU A 99 -6.37 -12.00 17.70
CA GLU A 99 -7.25 -12.02 18.89
C GLU A 99 -8.60 -11.31 18.65
N ALA A 100 -8.61 -10.23 17.86
CA ALA A 100 -9.82 -9.47 17.55
C ALA A 100 -10.78 -10.23 16.61
N MET A 101 -10.28 -11.20 15.85
CA MET A 101 -11.06 -11.98 14.89
C MET A 101 -11.86 -13.12 15.55
N ARG A 102 -11.49 -13.53 16.78
CA ARG A 102 -12.21 -14.56 17.55
C ARG A 102 -13.37 -14.01 18.39
N ALA A 103 -13.44 -12.70 18.61
CA ALA A 103 -14.49 -12.07 19.41
C ALA A 103 -15.77 -11.74 18.62
N GLY A 104 -15.76 -11.89 17.28
CA GLY A 104 -16.87 -11.49 16.40
C GLY A 104 -17.81 -12.61 15.94
N SER A 105 -17.61 -13.86 16.36
CA SER A 105 -18.44 -15.01 15.94
C SER A 105 -19.46 -15.44 17.01
N GLY A 106 -19.85 -14.51 17.89
CA GLY A 106 -20.82 -14.76 18.94
C GLY A 106 -21.90 -13.70 18.90
N LEU A 107 -22.82 -13.82 17.93
CA LEU A 107 -24.22 -13.41 17.96
C LEU A 107 -24.97 -14.19 16.88
#